data_AF-A0ABD4T6W6-F1
#
_entry.id   AF-A0ABD4T6W6-F1
#
_cell.length_a   1.000
_cell.length_b   1.000
_cell.length_c   1.000
_cell.angle_alpha   90.00
_cell.angle_beta   90.00
_cell.angle_gamma   90.00
#
_symmetry.space_group_name_H-M   'P 1'
#
loop_
_entity.id
_entity.type
_entity.pdbx_description
1 polymer ?
#
loop_
_entity_poly.entity_id
_entity_poly.type
_entity_poly.pdbx_seq_one_letter_code
_entity_poly.pdbx_strand_id
1 'polypeptide(L)'
;MELTDSLKTLFIETAQTLKGHERRRFMAQVVNELGPGGQRRAQRELGWNRDLIRKGQREVSTGIICVDNFSARGRKRTEDHLPTLLT
;
A
#
# COMPACT_ATOMS: atom_id res chain seq x y z
N MET A 1 15.03 7.33 -14.32
CA MET A 1 15.51 7.84 -13.02
C MET A 1 16.49 6.85 -12.42
N GLU A 2 17.65 7.29 -11.93
CA GLU A 2 18.57 6.43 -11.17
C GLU A 2 18.18 6.36 -9.69
N LEU A 3 18.24 5.17 -9.10
CA LEU A 3 17.93 4.92 -7.68
C LEU A 3 19.25 4.80 -6.92
N THR A 4 19.79 5.94 -6.49
CA THR A 4 20.93 5.96 -5.56
C THR A 4 20.50 5.38 -4.21
N ASP A 5 21.46 4.92 -3.40
CA ASP A 5 21.13 4.38 -2.08
C ASP A 5 20.46 5.42 -1.17
N SER A 6 20.86 6.69 -1.27
CA SER A 6 20.19 7.79 -0.56
C SER A 6 18.72 7.95 -0.96
N LEU A 7 18.38 7.84 -2.25
CA LEU A 7 17.00 7.91 -2.73
C LEU A 7 16.19 6.68 -2.33
N LYS A 8 16.80 5.49 -2.34
CA LYS A 8 16.15 4.26 -1.87
C LYS A 8 15.74 4.42 -0.40
N THR A 9 16.67 4.85 0.45
CA THR A 9 16.40 5.09 1.88
C THR A 9 15.29 6.12 2.06
N LEU A 10 15.38 7.27 1.39
CA LEU A 10 14.36 8.31 1.46
C LEU A 10 12.96 7.80 1.09
N PHE A 11 12.83 7.03 0.00
CA PHE A 11 11.54 6.49 -0.43
C PHE A 11 11.01 5.45 0.55
N ILE A 12 11.87 4.58 1.08
CA ILE A 12 11.47 3.56 2.06
C ILE A 12 10.96 4.23 3.34
N GLU A 13 11.71 5.20 3.89
CA GLU A 13 11.33 5.95 5.09
C GLU A 13 10.01 6.69 4.87
N THR A 14 9.90 7.43 3.76
CA THR A 14 8.66 8.16 3.41
C THR A 14 7.46 7.20 3.33
N ALA A 15 7.62 6.06 2.65
CA ALA A 15 6.55 5.06 2.56
C ALA A 15 6.19 4.43 3.91
N GLN A 16 7.14 4.33 4.86
CA GLN A 16 6.87 3.83 6.21
C GLN A 16 6.14 4.85 7.10
N THR A 17 6.42 6.14 6.91
CA THR A 17 5.73 7.23 7.64
C THR A 17 4.27 7.37 7.21
N LEU A 18 3.98 7.18 5.92
CA LEU A 18 2.64 7.29 5.35
C LEU A 18 1.76 6.09 5.72
N LYS A 19 0.44 6.33 5.85
CA LYS A 19 -0.53 5.28 6.20
C LYS A 19 -1.57 5.08 5.12
N GLY A 20 -2.20 3.89 5.15
CA GLY A 20 -3.38 3.59 4.35
C GLY A 20 -3.23 3.91 2.86
N HIS A 21 -4.12 4.77 2.35
CA HIS A 21 -4.18 5.13 0.93
C HIS A 21 -3.09 6.14 0.52
N GLU A 22 -2.62 6.99 1.43
CA GLU A 22 -1.56 7.97 1.15
C GLU A 22 -0.24 7.26 0.79
N ARG A 23 0.09 6.20 1.55
CA ARG A 23 1.23 5.33 1.25
C ARG A 23 1.12 4.72 -0.15
N ARG A 24 -0.07 4.20 -0.50
CA ARG A 24 -0.31 3.60 -1.83
C ARG A 24 -0.17 4.63 -2.94
N ARG A 25 -0.71 5.82 -2.74
CA ARG A 25 -0.63 6.94 -3.69
C ARG A 25 0.82 7.33 -3.94
N PHE A 26 1.60 7.53 -2.88
CA PHE A 26 3.02 7.85 -2.97
C PHE A 26 3.80 6.77 -3.75
N MET A 27 3.65 5.51 -3.36
CA MET A 27 4.34 4.40 -4.04
C MET A 27 3.95 4.30 -5.52
N ALA A 28 2.69 4.54 -5.86
CA ALA A 28 2.21 4.54 -7.23
C ALA A 28 2.81 5.68 -8.05
N GLN A 29 2.88 6.89 -7.50
CA GLN A 29 3.50 8.04 -8.16
C GLN A 29 4.98 7.78 -8.43
N VAL A 30 5.74 7.33 -7.43
CA VAL A 30 7.15 6.98 -7.60
C VAL A 30 7.33 5.92 -8.70
N VAL A 31 6.50 4.89 -8.71
CA VAL A 31 6.59 3.82 -9.72
C VAL A 31 6.22 4.30 -11.13
N ASN A 32 5.27 5.24 -11.26
CA ASN A 32 4.95 5.85 -12.53
C ASN A 32 6.14 6.65 -13.09
N GLU A 33 6.84 7.41 -12.23
CA GLU A 33 8.06 8.15 -12.60
C GLU A 33 9.24 7.22 -12.96
N LEU A 34 9.29 6.01 -12.38
CA LEU A 34 10.28 4.99 -12.79
C LEU A 34 10.04 4.45 -14.20
N GLY A 35 8.85 4.63 -14.77
CA GLY A 35 8.52 4.24 -16.14
C GLY A 35 8.35 2.73 -16.35
N PRO A 36 8.51 2.25 -17.60
CA PRO A 36 8.35 0.83 -17.95
C PRO A 36 9.21 -0.08 -17.08
N GLY A 37 8.59 -1.12 -16.50
CA GLY A 37 9.28 -2.03 -15.57
C GLY A 37 9.45 -1.49 -14.15
N GLY A 38 8.97 -0.28 -13.84
CA GLY A 38 9.07 0.37 -12.54
C GLY A 38 8.57 -0.50 -11.37
N GLN A 39 7.48 -1.27 -11.55
CA GLN A 39 7.00 -2.19 -10.51
C GLN A 39 8.01 -3.29 -10.15
N ARG A 40 8.68 -3.88 -11.15
CA ARG A 40 9.71 -4.92 -10.91
C ARG A 40 10.94 -4.31 -10.24
N ARG A 41 11.33 -3.11 -10.67
CA ARG A 41 12.44 -2.38 -10.06
C ARG A 41 12.13 -1.99 -8.62
N ALA A 42 10.95 -1.45 -8.33
CA ALA A 42 10.54 -1.10 -6.97
C ALA A 42 10.45 -2.32 -6.05
N GLN A 43 10.02 -3.48 -6.55
CA GLN A 43 10.07 -4.73 -5.79
C GLN A 43 11.52 -5.10 -5.42
N ARG A 44 12.42 -5.09 -6.39
CA ARG A 44 13.82 -5.51 -6.21
C ARG A 44 14.62 -4.54 -5.33
N GLU A 45 14.48 -3.24 -5.58
CA GLU A 45 15.33 -2.20 -4.98
C GLU A 45 14.75 -1.61 -3.69
N LEU A 46 13.42 -1.58 -3.55
CA LEU A 46 12.73 -0.94 -2.42
C LEU A 46 11.95 -1.94 -1.55
N GLY A 47 11.89 -3.23 -1.93
CA GLY A 47 11.14 -4.26 -1.23
C GLY A 47 9.61 -4.08 -1.30
N TRP A 48 9.12 -3.27 -2.25
CA TRP A 48 7.70 -2.92 -2.30
C TRP A 48 6.83 -4.00 -2.95
N ASN A 49 5.67 -4.26 -2.34
CA ASN A 49 4.70 -5.22 -2.88
C ASN A 49 4.02 -4.66 -4.14
N ARG A 50 4.12 -5.39 -5.25
CA ARG A 50 3.53 -5.03 -6.55
C ARG A 50 2.00 -4.95 -6.53
N ASP A 51 1.31 -5.73 -5.71
CA ASP A 51 -0.16 -5.66 -5.60
C ASP A 51 -0.63 -4.36 -4.94
N LEU A 52 0.12 -3.90 -3.93
CA LEU A 52 -0.14 -2.63 -3.28
C LEU A 52 0.11 -1.46 -4.24
N ILE A 53 1.22 -1.51 -5.00
CA ILE A 53 1.52 -0.55 -6.05
C ILE A 53 0.40 -0.53 -7.11
N ARG A 54 -0.04 -1.69 -7.59
CA ARG A 54 -1.12 -1.81 -8.59
C ARG A 54 -2.47 -1.30 -8.06
N LYS A 55 -2.77 -1.47 -6.78
CA LYS A 55 -3.93 -0.83 -6.13
C LYS A 55 -3.77 0.70 -6.17
N GLY A 56 -2.62 1.22 -5.72
CA GLY A 56 -2.33 2.66 -5.75
C GLY A 56 -2.38 3.28 -7.16
N GLN A 57 -1.85 2.60 -8.17
CA GLN A 57 -1.88 3.09 -9.56
C GLN A 57 -3.31 3.22 -10.09
N ARG A 58 -4.19 2.26 -9.76
CA ARG A 58 -5.62 2.34 -10.10
C ARG A 58 -6.31 3.48 -9.34
N GLU A 59 -5.99 3.67 -8.07
CA GLU A 59 -6.52 4.79 -7.27
C GLU A 59 -6.10 6.14 -7.86
N VAL A 60 -4.83 6.27 -8.26
CA VAL A 60 -4.30 7.47 -8.94
C VAL A 60 -4.95 7.69 -10.30
N SER A 61 -5.09 6.65 -11.12
CA SER A 61 -5.64 6.80 -12.48
C SER A 61 -7.13 7.09 -12.50
N THR A 62 -7.89 6.60 -11.51
CA THR A 62 -9.34 6.81 -11.40
C THR A 62 -9.71 8.01 -10.53
N GLY A 63 -8.78 8.50 -9.70
CA GLY A 63 -9.07 9.51 -8.68
C GLY A 63 -9.87 8.98 -7.48
N ILE A 64 -10.16 7.68 -7.43
CA ILE A 64 -10.97 7.05 -6.38
C ILE A 64 -10.05 6.42 -5.33
N ILE A 65 -10.35 6.64 -4.05
CA ILE A 65 -9.68 5.94 -2.95
C ILE A 65 -10.41 4.63 -2.67
N CYS A 66 -9.72 3.49 -2.77
CA CYS A 66 -10.33 2.22 -2.38
C CYS A 66 -10.31 2.08 -0.85
N VAL A 67 -11.50 2.14 -0.25
CA VAL A 67 -11.73 1.90 1.18
C VAL A 67 -12.10 0.43 1.37
N ASP A 68 -11.52 -0.22 2.38
CA ASP A 68 -11.82 -1.61 2.69
C ASP A 68 -13.16 -1.71 3.45
N ASN A 69 -14.07 -2.57 2.96
CA ASN A 69 -15.38 -2.77 3.56
C ASN A 69 -15.31 -3.82 4.69
N PHE A 70 -14.66 -3.48 5.80
CA PHE A 70 -14.48 -4.40 6.92
C PHE A 70 -15.80 -4.85 7.55
N SER A 71 -16.82 -3.98 7.58
CA SER A 71 -18.13 -4.27 8.16
C SER A 71 -18.93 -5.30 7.36
N ALA A 72 -18.70 -5.42 6.05
CA ALA A 72 -19.31 -6.46 5.23
C ALA A 72 -18.62 -7.84 5.34
N ARG A 73 -17.54 -7.97 6.12
CA ARG A 73 -16.91 -9.27 6.36
C ARG A 73 -17.85 -10.11 7.23
N GLY A 74 -18.24 -11.28 6.73
CA GLY A 74 -19.26 -12.11 7.39
C GLY A 74 -18.83 -12.76 8.72
N ARG A 75 -17.53 -12.91 8.98
CA ARG A 75 -17.05 -13.50 10.24
C ARG A 75 -17.01 -12.42 11.33
N LYS A 76 -17.93 -12.54 12.27
CA LYS A 76 -17.98 -11.71 13.48
C LYS A 76 -16.87 -12.08 14.46
N ARG A 77 -16.61 -11.20 15.42
CA ARG A 77 -15.62 -11.45 16.47
C ARG A 77 -16.10 -12.59 17.37
N THR A 78 -15.19 -13.31 18.04
CA THR A 78 -15.57 -14.40 18.95
C THR A 78 -16.45 -13.88 20.08
N GLU A 79 -16.20 -12.65 20.52
CA GLU A 79 -16.95 -11.90 21.51
C GLU A 79 -18.42 -11.68 21.11
N ASP A 80 -18.71 -11.57 19.80
CA ASP A 80 -20.09 -11.47 19.29
C ASP A 80 -20.84 -12.81 19.39
N HIS A 81 -20.09 -13.93 19.38
CA HIS A 81 -20.64 -15.28 19.48
C HIS A 81 -20.69 -15.78 20.92
N LEU A 82 -19.79 -15.32 21.78
CA LEU A 82 -19.64 -15.71 23.18
C LEU A 82 -19.54 -14.45 24.08
N PRO A 83 -20.67 -13.78 24.36
CA PRO A 83 -20.68 -12.49 25.06
C PRO A 83 -20.11 -12.53 26.48
N THR A 84 -20.13 -13.71 27.12
CA THR A 84 -19.64 -13.94 28.48
C THR A 84 -18.26 -14.61 28.55
N LEU A 85 -17.51 -14.66 27.45
CA LEU A 85 -16.23 -15.40 27.40
C LEU A 85 -15.17 -14.90 28.38
N LEU A 86 -15.21 -13.61 28.73
CA LEU A 86 -14.27 -12.96 29.66
C LEU A 86 -14.90 -12.61 31.02
N THR A 87 -16.10 -13.13 31.29
CA THR A 87 -16.81 -12.95 32.57
C THR A 87 -16.67 -14.24 33.37
#